data_AF-A0A1B3PIG5-F1
#
_entry.id   AF-A0A1B3PIG5-F1
#
_cell.length_a   1.000
_cell.length_b   1.000
_cell.length_c   1.000
_cell.angle_alpha   90.00
_cell.angle_beta   90.00
_cell.angle_gamma   90.00
#
_symmetry.space_group_name_H-M   'P 1'
#
loop_
_entity.id
_entity.type
_entity.pdbx_description
1 polymer ?
#
loop_
_entity_poly.entity_id
_entity_poly.type
_entity_poly.pdbx_seq_one_letter_code
_entity_poly.pdbx_strand_id
1 'polypeptide(L)' 'MKLLSDLFSTDYGLMSIGGIAFMLGMAVFFLRMFLTKMNEAPTPDPAAAARAAQGKKLPSAR' A
#
# COMPACT_ATOMS: atom_id res chain seq x y z
N MET A 1 -20.69 -16.68 27.66
CA MET A 1 -20.04 -16.88 26.36
C MET A 1 -21.13 -17.03 25.30
N LYS A 2 -21.65 -15.91 24.81
CA LYS A 2 -22.76 -15.88 23.84
C LYS A 2 -22.39 -15.00 22.64
N LEU A 3 -21.60 -13.95 22.90
CA LEU A 3 -21.06 -13.04 21.88
C LEU A 3 -20.16 -13.70 20.83
N LEU A 4 -19.24 -14.59 21.24
CA LEU A 4 -18.40 -15.31 20.26
C LEU A 4 -19.25 -16.24 19.40
N SER A 5 -20.23 -16.92 19.99
CA SER A 5 -21.17 -17.79 19.27
C SER A 5 -22.07 -16.98 18.33
N ASP A 6 -22.56 -15.81 18.74
CA ASP A 6 -23.33 -14.91 17.89
C ASP A 6 -22.48 -14.35 16.74
N LEU A 7 -21.19 -14.09 16.96
CA LEU A 7 -20.30 -13.56 15.94
C LEU A 7 -19.95 -14.61 14.87
N PHE A 8 -19.84 -15.90 15.23
CA PHE A 8 -19.51 -16.96 14.28
C PHE A 8 -20.74 -17.71 13.71
N SER A 9 -21.88 -17.67 14.40
CA SER A 9 -23.05 -18.53 14.08
C SER A 9 -24.27 -17.76 13.57
N THR A 10 -24.22 -16.42 13.52
CA THR A 10 -25.29 -15.60 12.93
C THR A 10 -24.84 -14.98 11.62
N ASP A 11 -25.79 -14.74 10.71
CA ASP A 11 -25.54 -14.12 9.40
C ASP A 11 -24.88 -12.74 9.52
N TYR A 12 -25.26 -11.96 10.55
CA TYR A 12 -24.67 -10.65 10.85
C TYR A 12 -23.23 -10.75 11.38
N GLY A 13 -22.95 -11.81 12.13
CA GLY A 13 -21.63 -12.09 12.67
C GLY A 13 -20.64 -12.44 11.56
N LEU A 14 -21.02 -13.32 10.64
CA LEU A 14 -20.21 -13.65 9.46
C LEU A 14 -19.93 -12.43 8.58
N MET A 15 -20.93 -11.58 8.35
CA MET A 15 -20.73 -10.34 7.59
C MET A 15 -19.73 -9.40 8.29
N SER A 16 -19.83 -9.28 9.62
CA SER A 16 -18.90 -8.50 10.43
C SER A 16 -17.48 -9.09 10.44
N ILE A 17 -17.35 -10.43 10.51
CA ILE A 17 -16.07 -11.13 10.41
C ILE A 17 -15.41 -10.85 9.05
N GLY A 18 -16.19 -10.83 7.96
CA GLY A 18 -15.67 -10.46 6.64
C GLY A 18 -15.02 -9.08 6.64
N GLY A 19 -15.69 -8.09 7.23
CA GLY A 19 -15.14 -6.73 7.39
C GLY A 19 -13.90 -6.69 8.28
N ILE A 20 -13.90 -7.40 9.40
CA ILE A 20 -12.76 -7.49 10.32
C ILE A 20 -11.56 -8.16 9.65
N ALA A 21 -11.77 -9.27 8.95
CA ALA A 21 -10.73 -9.98 8.20
C ALA A 21 -10.14 -9.10 7.09
N PHE A 22 -10.99 -8.33 6.38
CA PHE A 22 -10.52 -7.37 5.39
C PHE A 22 -9.70 -6.24 6.03
N MET A 23 -10.18 -5.65 7.13
CA MET A 23 -9.45 -4.62 7.88
C MET A 23 -8.07 -5.11 8.34
N LEU A 24 -8.00 -6.30 8.94
CA LEU A 24 -6.74 -6.91 9.39
C LEU A 24 -5.83 -7.25 8.21
N GLY A 25 -6.37 -7.80 7.12
CA GLY A 25 -5.61 -8.09 5.91
C GLY A 25 -4.99 -6.83 5.30
N MET A 26 -5.76 -5.75 5.20
CA MET A 26 -5.26 -4.45 4.74
C MET A 26 -4.22 -3.86 5.71
N ALA A 27 -4.43 -3.98 7.02
CA ALA A 27 -3.47 -3.50 8.01
C ALA A 27 -2.12 -4.21 7.86
N VAL A 28 -2.11 -5.53 7.72
CA VAL A 28 -0.88 -6.31 7.49
C VAL A 28 -0.24 -5.96 6.15
N PHE A 29 -1.03 -5.82 5.08
CA PHE A 29 -0.55 -5.42 3.77
C PHE A 29 0.19 -4.08 3.81
N PHE A 30 -0.43 -3.05 4.40
CA PHE A 30 0.17 -1.73 4.51
C PHE A 30 1.41 -1.74 5.41
N LEU A 31 1.36 -2.43 6.55
CA LEU A 31 2.51 -2.55 7.44
C LEU A 31 3.70 -3.19 6.69
N ARG A 32 3.46 -4.28 5.95
CA ARG A 32 4.48 -4.92 5.12
C ARG A 32 4.98 -3.99 4.01
N MET A 33 4.07 -3.27 3.33
CA MET A 33 4.43 -2.31 2.29
C MET A 33 5.35 -1.22 2.84
N PHE A 34 5.01 -0.61 3.97
CA PHE A 34 5.83 0.43 4.60
C PHE A 34 7.18 -0.12 5.04
N LEU A 35 7.22 -1.27 5.73
CA LEU A 35 8.47 -1.89 6.16
C LEU A 35 9.39 -2.26 4.97
N THR A 36 8.81 -2.67 3.85
CA THR A 36 9.56 -2.99 2.63
C THR A 36 10.06 -1.72 1.95
N LYS A 37 9.18 -0.72 1.75
CA LYS A 37 9.51 0.51 1.03
C LYS A 37 10.39 1.48 1.81
N MET A 38 10.36 1.45 3.14
CA MET A 38 11.27 2.24 3.99
C MET A 38 12.73 1.79 3.87
N ASN A 39 12.98 0.52 3.52
CA ASN A 39 14.32 -0.04 3.36
C ASN A 39 14.83 -0.04 1.91
N GLU A 40 13.98 0.31 0.94
CA GLU A 40 14.40 0.46 -0.46
C GLU A 40 14.97 1.87 -0.67
N ALA A 41 16.14 1.96 -1.30
CA ALA A 41 16.65 3.24 -1.79
C ALA A 41 15.60 3.87 -2.72
N PRO A 42 15.38 5.20 -2.65
CA PRO A 42 14.39 5.87 -3.48
C PRO A 42 14.61 5.47 -4.93
N THR A 43 13.66 4.74 -5.50
CA THR A 43 13.70 4.38 -6.91
C THR A 43 13.77 5.69 -7.69
N PRO A 44 14.76 5.89 -8.58
CA PRO A 44 14.88 7.14 -9.32
C PRO A 44 13.54 7.42 -10.00
N ASP A 45 12.94 8.55 -9.63
CA ASP A 45 11.68 8.99 -10.20
C ASP A 45 11.86 9.02 -11.74
N PRO A 46 11.08 8.25 -12.51
CA PRO A 46 11.24 8.18 -13.95
C PRO A 46 11.02 9.55 -14.62
N ALA A 47 10.25 10.45 -14.01
CA ALA A 47 10.13 11.84 -14.44
C ALA A 47 11.36 12.68 -14.07
N ALA A 48 12.05 12.40 -12.96
CA ALA A 48 13.36 13.00 -12.67
C ALA A 48 14.43 12.55 -13.69
N ALA A 49 14.44 11.27 -14.07
CA ALA A 49 15.29 10.75 -15.14
C ALA A 49 14.96 11.40 -16.50
N ALA A 50 13.67 11.59 -16.81
CA ALA A 50 13.22 12.27 -18.03
C ALA A 50 13.61 13.76 -18.05
N ARG A 51 13.55 14.46 -16.90
CA ARG A 51 13.99 15.86 -16.77
C ARG A 51 15.51 15.99 -16.93
N ALA A 52 16.29 15.08 -16.34
CA ALA A 52 17.74 15.04 -16.52
C ALA A 52 18.14 14.79 -17.99
N ALA A 53 17.38 13.95 -18.72
CA ALA A 53 17.57 13.72 -20.15
C ALA A 53 17.17 14.94 -21.01
N GLN A 54 16.13 15.69 -20.62
CA GLN A 54 15.72 16.93 -21.31
C GLN A 54 16.71 18.08 -21.09
N GLY A 55 17.29 18.21 -19.89
CA GLY A 55 18.29 19.25 -19.60
C GLY A 55 19.58 19.12 -20.45
N LYS A 56 19.90 17.90 -20.89
CA LYS A 56 21.05 17.65 -21.80
C LYS A 56 20.77 18.03 -23.25
N LYS A 57 19.51 18.30 -23.62
CA LYS A 57 19.08 18.69 -24.97
C LYS A 57 18.93 20.20 -25.17
N LEU A 58 19.42 21.04 -24.27
CA LEU A 58 19.54 22.46 -24.59
C LEU A 58 20.83 22.67 -25.39
N PRO A 59 20.76 22.93 -26.72
CA PRO A 59 21.96 23.27 -27.46
C PRO A 59 22.54 24.55 -26.87
N SER A 60 23.84 24.50 -26.58
CA SER A 60 24.67 25.70 -26.36
C SER A 60 24.56 26.55 -27.63
N ALA A 61 23.60 27.47 -27.63
CA ALA A 61 23.51 28.54 -28.62
C ALA A 61 24.67 29.48 -28.31
N ARG A 62 25.75 29.30 -29.07
CA ARG A 62 26.81 30.28 -29.26
C ARG A 62 26.30 31.43 -30.11
#